data_AF-A0ABD0RP75-F1
#
_entry.id   AF-A0ABD0RP75-F1
#
_cell.length_a   1.000
_cell.length_b   1.000
_cell.length_c   1.000
_cell.angle_alpha   90.00
_cell.angle_beta   90.00
_cell.angle_gamma   90.00
#
_symmetry.space_group_name_H-M   'P 1'
#
loop_
_entity.id
_entity.type
_entity.pdbx_description
1 polymer ?
#
loop_
_entity_poly.entity_id
_entity_poly.type
_entity_poly.pdbx_seq_one_letter_code
_entity_poly.pdbx_strand_id
1 'polypeptide(L)' 'VNLTCVAVGAPMPYVKWMAGEVELTKDEEMPVGRNVLELTNIRQSTNYTCVAISSLGMIEATAQVSVK' A
#
# COMPACT_ATOMS: atom_id res chain seq x y z
N VAL A 1 -10.78 8.51 4.65
CA VAL A 1 -9.54 8.39 5.47
C VAL A 1 -8.41 8.08 4.50
N ASN A 2 -7.25 8.71 4.65
CA ASN A 2 -6.17 8.53 3.69
C ASN A 2 -5.02 7.79 4.35
N LEU A 3 -4.63 6.65 3.77
CA LEU A 3 -3.43 5.92 4.18
C LEU A 3 -2.29 6.34 3.26
N THR A 4 -1.19 6.80 3.84
CA THR A 4 0.01 7.19 3.07
C THR A 4 1.12 6.21 3.40
N CYS A 5 1.69 5.60 2.36
CA CYS A 5 2.87 4.77 2.48
C CYS A 5 4.04 5.45 1.76
N VAL A 6 5.19 5.53 2.44
CA VAL A 6 6.43 6.06 1.90
C VAL A 6 7.52 5.03 2.14
N ALA A 7 8.19 4.61 1.09
CA ALA A 7 9.31 3.69 1.12
C ALA A 7 10.50 4.33 0.41
N VAL A 8 11.69 4.15 0.99
CA VAL A 8 12.94 4.72 0.47
C VAL A 8 13.96 3.60 0.30
N GLY A 9 14.78 3.70 -0.74
CA GLY A 9 15.80 2.70 -1.05
C GLY A 9 16.64 3.14 -2.24
N ALA A 10 17.76 2.45 -2.46
CA ALA A 10 18.63 2.63 -3.62
C ALA A 10 18.86 1.25 -4.27
N PRO A 11 18.18 0.93 -5.39
CA PRO A 11 17.28 1.80 -6.18
C PRO A 11 15.94 2.09 -5.48
N MET A 12 15.28 3.18 -5.89
CA MET A 12 13.99 3.58 -5.33
C MET A 12 12.92 2.49 -5.55
N PRO A 13 12.17 2.08 -4.51
CA PRO A 13 11.18 1.02 -4.62
C PRO A 13 9.86 1.52 -5.23
N TYR A 14 9.15 0.62 -5.92
CA TYR A 14 7.75 0.78 -6.29
C TYR A 14 6.85 0.45 -5.11
N VAL A 15 5.74 1.17 -4.95
CA VAL A 15 4.86 1.03 -3.79
C VAL A 15 3.44 0.73 -4.23
N LYS A 16 2.87 -0.38 -3.77
CA LYS A 16 1.47 -0.76 -4.01
C LYS A 16 0.70 -0.98 -2.71
N TRP A 17 -0.63 -0.89 -2.82
CA TRP A 17 -1.54 -1.23 -1.73
C TRP A 17 -2.30 -2.51 -2.01
N MET A 18 -2.55 -3.28 -0.95
CA MET A 18 -3.41 -4.46 -0.94
C MET A 18 -4.43 -4.36 0.20
N ALA A 19 -5.62 -4.91 0.03
CA ALA A 19 -6.60 -5.11 1.09
C ALA A 19 -6.81 -6.61 1.30
N GLY A 20 -6.24 -7.16 2.38
CA GLY A 20 -6.12 -8.61 2.54
C GLY A 20 -5.31 -9.21 1.38
N GLU A 21 -5.95 -10.09 0.60
CA GLU A 21 -5.34 -10.75 -0.58
C GLU A 21 -5.62 -10.02 -1.90
N VAL A 22 -6.37 -8.91 -1.87
CA VAL A 22 -6.77 -8.19 -3.09
C VAL A 22 -5.82 -7.03 -3.35
N GLU A 23 -5.24 -6.99 -4.55
CA GLU A 23 -4.43 -5.86 -5.00
C GLU A 23 -5.31 -4.65 -5.34
N LEU A 24 -4.99 -3.50 -4.74
CA LEU A 24 -5.74 -2.24 -4.95
C LEU A 24 -5.05 -1.32 -5.97
N THR A 25 -3.72 -1.40 -6.06
CA THR A 25 -2.94 -0.68 -7.07
C THR A 25 -2.59 -1.65 -8.18
N LYS A 26 -2.95 -1.31 -9.43
CA LYS A 26 -2.56 -2.10 -10.60
C LYS A 26 -1.05 -1.98 -10.81
N ASP A 27 -0.44 -3.03 -11.35
CA ASP A 27 1.02 -3.06 -11.56
C ASP A 27 1.51 -1.91 -12.47
N GLU A 28 0.73 -1.53 -13.48
CA GLU A 28 1.04 -0.43 -14.41
C GLU A 28 0.99 0.96 -13.76
N GLU A 29 0.29 1.10 -12.64
CA GLU A 29 0.05 2.36 -11.94
C GLU A 29 0.89 2.48 -10.66
N MET A 30 1.83 1.57 -10.41
CA MET A 30 2.65 1.58 -9.21
C MET A 30 3.55 2.83 -9.14
N PRO A 31 3.32 3.76 -8.19
CA PRO A 31 4.19 4.90 -8.02
C PRO A 31 5.52 4.52 -7.36
N VAL A 32 6.54 5.33 -7.61
CA VAL A 32 7.87 5.17 -7.01
C VAL A 32 7.92 5.90 -5.66
N GLY A 33 8.32 5.18 -4.62
CA GLY A 33 8.64 5.69 -3.29
C GLY A 33 7.47 6.17 -2.44
N ARG A 34 6.34 6.59 -3.02
CA ARG A 34 5.18 7.10 -2.27
C ARG A 34 3.85 6.72 -2.91
N ASN A 35 2.95 6.13 -2.13
CA ASN A 35 1.59 5.81 -2.56
C ASN A 35 0.55 6.24 -1.51
N VAL A 36 -0.49 6.93 -1.95
CA VAL A 36 -1.60 7.39 -1.10
C VAL A 36 -2.86 6.62 -1.50
N LEU A 37 -3.40 5.85 -0.55
CA LEU A 37 -4.67 5.17 -0.71
C LEU A 37 -5.79 5.98 -0.07
N GLU A 38 -6.70 6.46 -0.91
CA GLU A 38 -7.91 7.14 -0.46
C GLU A 38 -9.01 6.12 -0.16
N LEU A 39 -9.34 5.97 1.12
CA LEU A 39 -10.41 5.08 1.55
C LEU A 39 -11.74 5.84 1.57
N THR A 40 -12.66 5.41 0.69
CA THR A 40 -14.02 5.93 0.58
C THR A 40 -15.03 4.87 1.01
N ASN A 41 -16.08 5.27 1.73
CA ASN A 41 -17.21 4.41 2.12
C ASN A 41 -16.78 3.08 2.78
N ILE A 42 -15.84 3.14 3.74
CA ILE A 42 -15.42 1.96 4.51
C ILE A 42 -16.58 1.51 5.40
N ARG A 43 -17.11 0.31 5.16
CA ARG A 43 -18.22 -0.27 5.94
C ARG A 43 -17.79 -1.39 6.88
N GLN A 44 -16.60 -1.94 6.67
CA GLN A 44 -16.07 -3.07 7.42
C GLN A 44 -14.62 -2.82 7.81
N SER A 45 -14.24 -3.33 8.97
CA SER A 45 -12.85 -3.34 9.41
C SER A 45 -12.02 -4.22 8.49
N THR A 46 -10.92 -3.69 7.95
CA THR A 46 -10.08 -4.38 6.96
C THR A 46 -8.61 -4.01 7.17
N ASN A 47 -7.74 -4.97 6.90
CA ASN A 47 -6.29 -4.79 6.93
C ASN A 47 -5.81 -4.35 5.56
N TYR A 48 -5.15 -3.19 5.52
CA TYR A 48 -4.53 -2.65 4.31
C TYR A 48 -3.03 -2.82 4.41
N THR A 49 -2.44 -3.51 3.43
CA THR A 49 -1.01 -3.79 3.38
C THR A 49 -0.35 -2.94 2.31
N CYS A 50 0.65 -2.15 2.69
CA CYS A 50 1.54 -1.50 1.75
C CYS A 50 2.70 -2.43 1.43
N VAL A 51 2.98 -2.64 0.15
CA VAL A 51 4.10 -3.45 -0.34
C VAL A 51 5.05 -2.57 -1.12
N ALA A 52 6.33 -2.57 -0.73
CA ALA A 52 7.40 -1.86 -1.42
C ALA A 52 8.36 -2.85 -2.08
N ILE A 53 8.61 -2.67 -3.38
CA ILE A 53 9.34 -3.62 -4.23
C ILE A 53 10.50 -2.90 -4.89
N SER A 54 11.70 -3.44 -4.76
CA SER A 54 12.90 -3.00 -5.47
C SER A 54 13.60 -4.20 -6.12
N SER A 55 14.59 -3.95 -6.98
CA SER A 55 15.43 -5.02 -7.52
C SER A 55 16.24 -5.78 -6.46
N LEU A 56 16.37 -5.21 -5.25
CA LEU A 56 17.10 -5.82 -4.13
C LEU A 56 16.19 -6.64 -3.20
N GLY A 57 14.87 -6.50 -3.31
CA GLY A 57 13.93 -7.21 -2.44
C GLY A 57 12.58 -6.50 -2.28
N MET A 58 11.73 -7.12 -1.45
CA MET A 58 10.37 -6.69 -1.16
C MET A 58 10.17 -6.61 0.36
N ILE A 59 9.46 -5.58 0.81
CA ILE A 59 9.01 -5.43 2.19
C ILE A 59 7.53 -5.07 2.24
N GLU A 60 6.86 -5.40 3.34
CA GLU A 60 5.44 -5.13 3.54
C GLU A 60 5.15 -4.55 4.92
N ALA A 61 4.10 -3.72 5.00
CA ALA A 61 3.63 -3.12 6.25
C ALA A 61 2.10 -3.06 6.27
N THR A 62 1.49 -3.59 7.32
CA THR A 62 0.04 -3.72 7.43
C THR A 62 -0.56 -2.70 8.40
N ALA A 63 -1.61 -1.99 7.97
CA ALA A 63 -2.42 -1.08 8.75
C ALA A 63 -3.83 -1.64 8.94
N GLN A 64 -4.22 -1.88 10.19
CA GLN A 64 -5.59 -2.28 10.51
C GLN A 64 -6.48 -1.04 10.59
N VAL A 65 -7.51 -0.99 9.72
CA VAL A 65 -8.54 0.04 9.78
C VAL A 65 -9.79 -0.58 10.39
N SER A 66 -10.29 -0.01 11.47
CA SER A 66 -11.50 -0.49 12.15
C SER A 66 -12.61 0.54 12.12
N VAL A 67 -13.80 0.11 11.70
CA VAL A 67 -15.03 0.93 11.69
C VAL A 67 -15.78 0.69 13.00
N LYS A 68 -16.22 1.76 13.68
CA LYS A 68 -17.03 1.71 14.90
C LYS A 68 -18.49 2.01 14.59
#